data_AF-A0A4Q3XBS3-F1
#
_entry.id   AF-A0A4Q3XBS3-F1
#
_cell.length_a   1.000
_cell.length_b   1.000
_cell.length_c   1.000
_cell.angle_alpha   90.00
_cell.angle_beta   90.00
_cell.angle_gamma   90.00
#
_symmetry.space_group_name_H-M   'P 1'
#
loop_
_entity.id
_entity.type
_entity.pdbx_description
1 polymer ?
#
loop_
_entity_poly.entity_id
_entity_poly.type
_entity_poly.pdbx_seq_one_letter_code
_entity_poly.pdbx_strand_id
1 'polypeptide(L)'
;MPANRSKSARARLRRLKRGLPRHKIARRSGGSAPKNPFFARAGGSAMGGPLPAGRATRGVTMLVVGALTLVCGRWYFGQRVNLGGEVERILRSQFIPGLEKQLGAKVEIGTVETDLLGRVVVNDVVIGRDAKLPTGALAKIAKVTVSVDLPGLVLRRAGIVDAIRSVALDQPQVYVRRDKSGINWAKMIKSEGKGEKIEWTGRIAVIDGRVYYLDTALPSASGKPLIMDARGVDATVDALAKAPY
;
A
#
# COMPACT_ATOMS: atom_id res chain seq x y z
N MET A 1 13.61 -21.70 -46.54
CA MET A 1 14.83 -21.60 -45.70
C MET A 1 15.24 -20.14 -45.56
N PRO A 2 15.23 -19.59 -44.34
CA PRO A 2 16.36 -18.78 -43.88
C PRO A 2 16.80 -19.07 -42.43
N ALA A 3 18.02 -18.64 -42.13
CA ALA A 3 18.92 -19.09 -41.09
C ALA A 3 18.74 -18.48 -39.68
N ASN A 4 18.64 -19.36 -38.68
CA ASN A 4 19.53 -19.50 -37.52
C ASN A 4 20.29 -18.25 -37.01
N ARG A 5 19.70 -17.48 -36.07
CA ARG A 5 20.34 -16.35 -35.35
C ARG A 5 20.15 -16.37 -33.82
N SER A 6 20.08 -17.52 -33.15
CA SER A 6 19.76 -17.57 -31.70
C SER A 6 20.94 -17.82 -30.74
N LYS A 7 22.19 -17.95 -31.21
CA LYS A 7 23.30 -18.42 -30.35
C LYS A 7 24.16 -17.34 -29.66
N SER A 8 23.97 -16.04 -29.87
CA SER A 8 24.93 -15.03 -29.36
C SER A 8 24.60 -14.41 -27.98
N ALA A 9 23.36 -14.48 -27.51
CA ALA A 9 22.98 -13.80 -26.26
C ALA A 9 23.44 -14.53 -24.98
N ARG A 10 23.42 -15.87 -24.97
CA ARG A 10 23.81 -16.67 -23.78
C ARG A 10 25.32 -16.63 -23.48
N ALA A 11 26.17 -16.38 -24.49
CA ALA A 11 27.62 -16.29 -24.29
C ALA A 11 28.04 -14.99 -23.59
N ARG A 12 27.31 -13.88 -23.80
CA ARG A 12 27.65 -12.57 -23.20
C ARG A 12 27.38 -12.51 -21.69
N LEU A 13 26.35 -13.20 -21.19
CA LEU A 13 26.00 -13.18 -19.76
C LEU A 13 27.01 -13.91 -18.85
N ARG A 14 27.85 -14.81 -19.40
CA ARG A 14 28.88 -15.49 -18.59
C ARG A 14 30.12 -14.64 -18.30
N ARG A 15 30.40 -13.58 -19.09
CA ARG A 15 31.59 -12.74 -18.86
C ARG A 15 31.41 -11.69 -17.76
N LEU A 16 30.19 -11.27 -17.45
CA LEU A 16 29.95 -10.23 -16.45
C LEU A 16 30.00 -10.72 -14.98
N LYS A 17 30.02 -12.04 -14.74
CA LYS A 17 30.09 -12.60 -13.37
C LYS A 17 31.51 -12.75 -12.80
N ARG A 18 32.58 -12.46 -13.57
CA ARG A 18 33.97 -12.67 -13.13
C ARG A 18 34.69 -11.43 -12.57
N GLY A 19 34.06 -10.25 -12.57
CA GLY A 19 34.74 -8.99 -12.24
C GLY A 19 34.29 -8.27 -10.97
N LEU A 20 33.33 -8.82 -10.20
CA LEU A 20 32.85 -8.13 -9.00
C LEU A 20 33.86 -8.31 -7.84
N PRO A 21 34.42 -7.22 -7.28
CA PRO A 21 35.35 -7.28 -6.17
C PRO A 21 34.65 -7.92 -4.97
N ARG A 22 35.21 -9.05 -4.51
CA ARG A 22 34.79 -9.70 -3.26
C ARG A 22 35.18 -8.78 -2.10
N HIS A 23 34.24 -7.95 -1.65
CA HIS A 23 34.38 -7.27 -0.37
C HIS A 23 34.48 -8.36 0.71
N LYS A 24 35.69 -8.48 1.29
CA LYS A 24 35.94 -9.25 2.51
C LYS A 24 35.07 -8.67 3.60
N ILE A 25 33.95 -9.31 3.91
CA ILE A 25 33.21 -9.07 5.14
C ILE A 25 34.13 -9.51 6.27
N ALA A 26 34.72 -8.55 6.96
CA ALA A 26 35.47 -8.79 8.17
C ALA A 26 34.54 -9.48 9.17
N ARG A 27 34.74 -10.79 9.38
CA ARG A 27 34.17 -11.51 10.51
C ARG A 27 34.67 -10.80 11.77
N ARG A 28 33.78 -10.04 12.41
CA ARG A 28 34.02 -9.47 13.72
C ARG A 28 34.10 -10.65 14.71
N SER A 29 35.33 -11.01 15.00
CA SER A 29 35.77 -11.89 16.07
C SER A 29 35.01 -11.59 17.36
N GLY A 30 34.68 -12.65 18.09
CA GLY A 30 33.91 -12.62 19.34
C GLY A 30 34.44 -11.60 20.33
N GLY A 31 33.62 -10.57 20.58
CA GLY A 31 33.72 -9.76 21.77
C GLY A 31 33.09 -10.56 22.91
N SER A 32 33.93 -11.07 23.79
CA SER A 32 33.57 -11.52 25.12
C SER A 32 32.69 -10.48 25.80
N ALA A 33 31.57 -10.94 26.37
CA ALA A 33 30.73 -10.12 27.23
C ALA A 33 31.59 -9.50 28.34
N PRO A 34 31.49 -8.18 28.60
CA PRO A 34 32.09 -7.60 29.79
C PRO A 34 31.45 -8.26 31.00
N LYS A 35 32.24 -9.02 31.75
CA LYS A 35 31.90 -9.43 33.12
C LYS A 35 31.75 -8.13 33.91
N ASN A 36 30.52 -7.74 34.22
CA ASN A 36 30.26 -6.66 35.17
C ASN A 36 30.92 -7.02 36.51
N PRO A 37 31.92 -6.26 37.01
CA PRO A 37 32.49 -6.48 38.34
C PRO A 37 31.69 -5.74 39.44
N PHE A 38 30.54 -5.16 39.12
CA PHE A 38 29.76 -4.38 40.08
C PHE A 38 28.76 -5.23 40.88
N PHE A 39 29.29 -6.25 41.56
CA PHE A 39 28.72 -6.73 42.82
C PHE A 39 29.77 -6.59 43.92
N ALA A 40 30.35 -5.39 44.03
CA ALA A 40 31.03 -4.97 45.25
C ALA A 40 29.96 -4.50 46.25
N ARG A 41 29.52 -5.46 47.05
CA ARG A 41 28.81 -5.30 48.30
C ARG A 41 29.70 -4.48 49.25
N ALA A 42 29.55 -3.16 49.26
CA ALA A 42 30.10 -2.29 50.30
C ALA A 42 28.94 -1.77 51.14
N GLY A 43 28.82 -2.34 52.34
CA GLY A 43 28.00 -1.79 53.40
C GLY A 43 28.55 -0.42 53.78
N GLY A 44 27.75 0.61 53.53
CA GLY A 44 27.97 1.95 54.01
C GLY A 44 26.65 2.44 54.56
N SER A 45 26.47 2.27 55.87
CA SER A 45 25.40 2.88 56.65
C SER A 45 25.62 4.38 56.69
N ALA A 46 25.39 5.07 55.57
CA ALA A 46 25.28 6.51 55.55
C ALA A 46 23.90 6.84 56.12
N MET A 47 23.90 7.39 57.34
CA MET A 47 22.77 8.12 57.91
C MET A 47 22.35 9.23 56.94
N GLY A 48 21.47 8.90 56.00
CA GLY A 48 20.72 9.87 55.22
C GLY A 48 19.62 10.41 56.10
N GLY A 49 19.90 11.51 56.80
CA GLY A 49 18.84 12.31 57.43
C GLY A 49 17.75 12.62 56.39
N PRO A 50 16.47 12.65 56.81
CA PRO A 50 15.38 12.93 55.89
C PRO A 50 15.63 14.29 55.26
N LEU A 51 16.01 14.31 53.98
CA LEU A 51 15.99 15.54 53.20
C LEU A 51 14.58 16.12 53.38
N PRO A 52 14.43 17.38 53.82
CA PRO A 52 13.13 17.98 53.95
C PRO A 52 12.49 17.93 52.56
N ALA A 53 11.50 17.04 52.41
CA ALA A 53 10.65 16.96 51.24
C ALA A 53 9.76 18.21 51.22
N GLY A 54 10.40 19.36 51.01
CA GLY A 54 9.79 20.66 50.91
C GLY A 54 8.84 20.62 49.73
N ARG A 55 7.62 21.13 49.93
CA ARG A 55 6.55 21.23 48.93
C ARG A 55 7.01 21.76 47.55
N ALA A 56 8.15 22.46 47.49
CA ALA A 56 8.82 22.90 46.27
C ALA A 56 9.22 21.78 45.29
N THR A 57 9.63 20.59 45.73
CA THR A 57 10.07 19.51 44.81
C THR A 57 8.92 18.87 44.03
N ARG A 58 7.69 18.91 44.56
CA ARG A 58 6.49 18.43 43.86
C ARG A 58 6.07 19.33 42.70
N GLY A 59 6.27 20.65 42.82
CA GLY A 59 6.00 21.60 41.75
C GLY A 59 6.93 21.42 40.56
N VAL A 60 8.23 21.24 40.83
CA VAL A 60 9.24 21.05 39.78
C VAL A 60 9.04 19.73 39.03
N THR A 61 8.72 18.64 39.74
CA THR A 61 8.48 17.34 39.08
C THR A 61 7.25 17.36 38.17
N MET A 62 6.15 17.99 38.60
CA MET A 62 4.95 18.17 37.75
C MET A 62 5.26 18.98 36.49
N LEU A 63 6.03 20.06 36.60
CA LEU A 63 6.44 20.87 35.45
C LEU A 63 7.34 20.10 34.48
N VAL A 64 8.29 19.31 34.99
CA VAL A 64 9.17 18.48 34.16
C VAL A 64 8.38 17.40 33.42
N VAL A 65 7.45 16.72 34.09
CA VAL A 65 6.57 15.73 33.45
C VAL A 65 5.68 16.38 32.40
N GLY A 66 5.09 17.55 32.70
CA GLY A 66 4.29 18.31 31.73
C GLY A 66 5.10 18.73 30.51
N ALA A 67 6.32 19.25 30.71
CA ALA A 67 7.22 19.63 29.63
C ALA A 67 7.63 18.42 28.77
N LEU A 68 7.98 17.28 29.40
CA LEU A 68 8.28 16.04 28.68
C LEU A 68 7.10 15.54 27.87
N THR A 69 5.89 15.58 28.44
CA THR A 69 4.67 15.16 27.75
C THR A 69 4.39 16.06 26.54
N LEU A 70 4.61 17.38 26.66
CA LEU A 70 4.50 18.32 25.54
C LEU A 70 5.56 18.09 24.46
N VAL A 71 6.81 17.80 24.85
CA VAL A 71 7.89 17.52 23.90
C VAL A 71 7.64 16.19 23.17
N CYS A 72 7.26 15.13 23.90
CA CYS A 72 6.88 13.85 23.33
C CYS A 72 5.66 13.98 22.43
N GLY A 73 4.64 14.73 22.86
CA GLY A 73 3.45 15.04 22.06
C GLY A 73 3.82 15.78 20.78
N ARG A 74 4.60 16.87 20.88
CA ARG A 74 5.03 17.66 19.72
C ARG A 74 5.91 16.86 18.76
N TRP A 75 6.82 16.04 19.27
CA TRP A 75 7.65 15.17 18.44
C TRP A 75 6.82 14.10 17.73
N TYR A 76 5.88 13.49 18.45
CA TYR A 76 4.92 12.52 17.90
C TYR A 76 4.00 13.13 16.84
N PHE A 77 3.49 14.34 17.06
CA PHE A 77 2.70 15.08 16.05
C PHE A 77 3.56 15.55 14.87
N GLY A 78 4.79 16.02 15.12
CA GLY A 78 5.70 16.51 14.08
C GLY A 78 6.19 15.42 13.12
N GLN A 79 6.48 14.22 13.63
CA GLN A 79 6.76 13.08 12.76
C GLN A 79 5.55 12.66 11.92
N ARG A 80 4.32 12.85 12.44
CA ARG A 80 3.09 12.45 11.75
C ARG A 80 2.71 13.32 10.57
N VAL A 81 2.96 14.62 10.62
CA VAL A 81 2.64 15.53 9.49
C VAL A 81 3.52 15.23 8.27
N ASN A 82 4.75 14.76 8.47
CA ASN A 82 5.64 14.40 7.35
C ASN A 82 5.41 13.00 6.77
N LEU A 83 4.76 12.08 7.52
CA LEU A 83 4.50 10.72 7.06
C LEU A 83 3.50 10.68 5.88
N GLY A 84 2.54 11.60 5.82
CA GLY A 84 1.58 11.67 4.71
C GLY A 84 2.26 11.86 3.36
N GLY A 85 3.19 12.82 3.26
CA GLY A 85 3.91 13.11 2.02
C GLY A 85 4.87 12.00 1.58
N GLU A 86 5.52 11.31 2.52
CA GLU A 86 6.37 10.16 2.17
C GLU A 86 5.56 8.97 1.67
N VAL A 87 4.42 8.66 2.32
CA VAL A 87 3.54 7.57 1.90
C VAL A 87 2.95 7.86 0.53
N GLU A 88 2.48 9.08 0.28
CA GLU A 88 2.00 9.49 -1.05
C GLU A 88 3.09 9.32 -2.10
N ARG A 89 4.33 9.77 -1.82
CA ARG A 89 5.45 9.65 -2.76
C ARG A 89 5.78 8.19 -3.06
N ILE A 90 5.78 7.31 -2.06
CA ILE A 90 6.04 5.88 -2.23
C ILE A 90 4.91 5.23 -3.04
N LEU A 91 3.65 5.51 -2.70
CA LEU A 91 2.48 5.00 -3.44
C LEU A 91 2.54 5.40 -4.91
N ARG A 92 2.76 6.69 -5.19
CA ARG A 92 2.82 7.20 -6.57
C ARG A 92 4.00 6.62 -7.36
N SER A 93 5.18 6.53 -6.76
CA SER A 93 6.39 6.10 -7.48
C SER A 93 6.50 4.60 -7.70
N GLN A 94 5.97 3.77 -6.77
CA GLN A 94 6.13 2.33 -6.82
C GLN A 94 4.87 1.59 -7.28
N PHE A 95 3.69 1.99 -6.80
CA PHE A 95 2.46 1.23 -7.04
C PHE A 95 1.78 1.62 -8.34
N ILE A 96 1.70 2.91 -8.67
CA ILE A 96 1.01 3.38 -9.88
C ILE A 96 1.61 2.74 -11.15
N PRO A 97 2.94 2.78 -11.39
CA PRO A 97 3.49 2.18 -12.61
C PRO A 97 3.26 0.67 -12.69
N GLY A 98 3.23 -0.01 -11.53
CA GLY A 98 2.90 -1.43 -11.44
C GLY A 98 1.43 -1.69 -11.84
N LEU A 99 0.50 -0.90 -11.30
CA LEU A 99 -0.92 -0.99 -11.63
C LEU A 99 -1.19 -0.64 -13.09
N GLU A 100 -0.55 0.40 -13.64
CA GLU A 100 -0.69 0.77 -15.05
C GLU A 100 -0.24 -0.35 -15.98
N LYS A 101 0.90 -0.99 -15.64
CA LYS A 101 1.42 -2.12 -16.40
C LYS A 101 0.53 -3.37 -16.30
N GLN A 102 -0.07 -3.61 -15.13
CA GLN A 102 -1.00 -4.72 -14.92
C GLN A 102 -2.33 -4.51 -15.63
N LEU A 103 -2.86 -3.29 -15.54
CA LEU A 103 -4.15 -2.92 -16.12
C LEU A 103 -4.05 -2.62 -17.62
N GLY A 104 -2.84 -2.38 -18.15
CA GLY A 104 -2.65 -1.93 -19.52
C GLY A 104 -3.32 -0.57 -19.81
N ALA A 105 -3.60 0.20 -18.77
CA ALA A 105 -4.34 1.45 -18.82
C ALA A 105 -3.71 2.47 -17.87
N LYS A 106 -3.73 3.75 -18.26
CA LYS A 106 -3.23 4.84 -17.42
C LYS A 106 -4.08 4.95 -16.14
N VAL A 107 -3.42 5.07 -14.99
CA VAL A 107 -4.05 5.20 -13.68
C VAL A 107 -3.72 6.56 -13.13
N GLU A 108 -4.75 7.37 -12.91
CA GLU A 108 -4.64 8.69 -12.30
C GLU A 108 -5.20 8.61 -10.89
N ILE A 109 -4.48 9.19 -9.94
CA ILE A 109 -4.85 9.20 -8.53
C ILE A 109 -4.81 10.64 -8.05
N GLY A 110 -5.90 11.09 -7.43
CA GLY A 110 -6.02 12.37 -6.75
C GLY A 110 -5.22 12.41 -5.45
N THR A 111 -5.78 13.02 -4.40
CA THR A 111 -5.08 13.15 -3.12
C THR A 111 -5.03 11.83 -2.37
N VAL A 112 -3.93 11.60 -1.64
CA VAL A 112 -3.79 10.45 -0.74
C VAL A 112 -3.68 10.98 0.68
N GLU A 113 -4.60 10.54 1.52
CA GLU A 113 -4.66 10.89 2.94
C GLU A 113 -4.45 9.63 3.77
N THR A 114 -3.79 9.77 4.92
CA THR A 114 -3.57 8.68 5.85
C THR A 114 -4.10 9.07 7.22
N ASP A 115 -4.95 8.20 7.77
CA ASP A 115 -5.51 8.38 9.11
C ASP A 115 -4.64 7.66 10.16
N LEU A 116 -4.69 8.17 11.40
CA LEU A 116 -4.04 7.65 12.60
C LEU A 116 -4.38 6.18 12.87
N LEU A 117 -5.52 5.72 12.36
CA LEU A 117 -6.05 4.36 12.53
C LEU A 117 -5.56 3.38 11.47
N GLY A 118 -4.59 3.75 10.63
CA GLY A 118 -4.06 2.85 9.58
C GLY A 118 -4.98 2.74 8.38
N ARG A 119 -5.77 3.78 8.12
CA ARG A 119 -6.59 3.88 6.92
C ARG A 119 -5.88 4.76 5.91
N VAL A 120 -5.68 4.23 4.71
CA VAL A 120 -5.21 5.00 3.56
C VAL A 120 -6.44 5.35 2.74
N VAL A 121 -6.73 6.64 2.61
CA VAL A 121 -7.82 7.17 1.82
C VAL A 121 -7.24 7.74 0.54
N VAL A 122 -7.70 7.24 -0.59
CA VAL A 122 -7.27 7.68 -1.91
C VAL A 122 -8.48 8.29 -2.61
N ASN A 123 -8.41 9.58 -2.91
CA ASN A 123 -9.48 10.30 -3.58
C ASN A 123 -9.24 10.32 -5.10
N ASP A 124 -10.34 10.34 -5.86
CA ASP A 124 -10.36 10.50 -7.31
C ASP A 124 -9.44 9.52 -8.05
N VAL A 125 -9.73 8.23 -7.92
CA VAL A 125 -9.03 7.19 -8.71
C VAL A 125 -9.70 7.07 -10.06
N VAL A 126 -8.94 7.27 -11.14
CA VAL A 126 -9.42 7.17 -12.52
C VAL A 126 -8.53 6.20 -13.30
N ILE A 127 -9.15 5.18 -13.89
CA ILE A 127 -8.47 4.15 -14.67
C ILE A 127 -8.93 4.25 -16.12
N GLY A 128 -7.98 4.42 -17.04
CA GLY A 128 -8.24 4.48 -18.47
C GLY A 128 -9.16 5.64 -18.85
N ARG A 129 -8.75 6.88 -18.54
CA ARG A 129 -9.50 8.09 -18.92
C ARG A 129 -9.71 8.14 -20.43
N ASP A 130 -10.96 8.22 -20.86
CA ASP A 130 -11.35 8.37 -22.26
C ASP A 130 -12.66 9.16 -22.34
N ALA A 131 -12.58 10.37 -22.91
CA ALA A 131 -13.71 11.29 -23.04
C ALA A 131 -14.84 10.75 -23.95
N LYS A 132 -14.58 9.69 -24.74
CA LYS A 132 -15.59 9.05 -25.58
C LYS A 132 -16.48 8.07 -24.80
N LEU A 133 -16.08 7.69 -23.59
CA LEU A 133 -16.86 6.79 -22.75
C LEU A 133 -17.96 7.58 -22.00
N PRO A 134 -19.15 7.00 -21.79
CA PRO A 134 -20.25 7.66 -21.05
C PRO A 134 -19.89 8.05 -19.61
N THR A 135 -18.96 7.31 -19.01
CA THR A 135 -18.42 7.54 -17.66
C THR A 135 -17.16 8.43 -17.67
N GLY A 136 -16.63 8.80 -18.84
CA GLY A 136 -15.37 9.52 -19.02
C GLY A 136 -14.09 8.70 -18.73
N ALA A 137 -14.23 7.45 -18.28
CA ALA A 137 -13.15 6.53 -17.95
C ALA A 137 -13.64 5.08 -17.90
N LEU A 138 -12.74 4.09 -17.98
CA LEU A 138 -13.09 2.68 -17.82
C LEU A 138 -13.61 2.36 -16.41
N ALA A 139 -12.90 2.87 -15.42
CA ALA A 139 -13.36 2.87 -14.03
C ALA A 139 -12.99 4.20 -13.37
N LYS A 140 -13.89 4.72 -12.55
CA LYS A 140 -13.68 5.91 -11.73
C LYS A 140 -14.17 5.61 -10.33
N ILE A 141 -13.42 5.96 -9.30
CA ILE A 141 -13.82 5.75 -7.91
C ILE A 141 -13.58 7.07 -7.19
N ALA A 142 -14.62 7.60 -6.55
CA ALA A 142 -14.52 8.89 -5.86
C ALA A 142 -13.57 8.78 -4.67
N LYS A 143 -13.69 7.70 -3.90
CA LYS A 143 -12.87 7.47 -2.72
C LYS A 143 -12.62 5.98 -2.50
N VAL A 144 -11.36 5.62 -2.31
CA VAL A 144 -10.91 4.27 -1.93
C VAL A 144 -10.35 4.33 -0.53
N THR A 145 -10.93 3.58 0.39
CA THR A 145 -10.42 3.47 1.77
C THR A 145 -9.82 2.09 1.98
N VAL A 146 -8.51 2.03 2.14
CA VAL A 146 -7.76 0.82 2.43
C VAL A 146 -7.46 0.78 3.93
N SER A 147 -7.97 -0.21 4.64
CA SER A 147 -7.67 -0.41 6.06
C SER A 147 -6.52 -1.40 6.22
N VAL A 148 -5.49 -0.99 6.97
CA VAL A 148 -4.24 -1.71 7.10
C VAL A 148 -3.94 -2.05 8.56
N ASP A 149 -3.40 -3.24 8.80
CA ASP A 149 -2.91 -3.68 10.10
C ASP A 149 -1.56 -3.04 10.43
N LEU A 150 -1.58 -1.81 10.95
CA LEU A 150 -0.37 -1.10 11.37
C LEU A 150 0.46 -1.87 12.42
N PRO A 151 -0.12 -2.43 13.50
CA PRO A 151 0.65 -3.26 14.44
C PRO A 151 1.41 -4.40 13.74
N GLY A 152 0.75 -5.10 12.81
CA GLY A 152 1.36 -6.17 12.02
C GLY A 152 2.56 -5.70 11.19
N LEU A 153 2.45 -4.53 10.56
CA LEU A 153 3.53 -3.91 9.77
C LEU A 153 4.70 -3.43 10.62
N VAL A 154 4.42 -2.73 11.72
CA VAL A 154 5.47 -2.20 12.61
C VAL A 154 6.28 -3.33 13.24
N LEU A 155 5.60 -4.41 13.64
CA LEU A 155 6.25 -5.61 14.17
C LEU A 155 6.90 -6.48 13.08
N ARG A 156 6.85 -6.07 11.81
CA ARG A 156 7.35 -6.81 10.63
C ARG A 156 6.81 -8.25 10.55
N ARG A 157 5.60 -8.47 11.06
CA ARG A 157 4.94 -9.78 11.07
C ARG A 157 4.16 -10.06 9.78
N ALA A 158 3.84 -9.02 9.01
CA ALA A 158 3.09 -9.10 7.77
C ALA A 158 3.78 -8.30 6.66
N GLY A 159 3.69 -8.76 5.42
CA GLY A 159 4.01 -7.95 4.24
C GLY A 159 2.99 -6.81 4.07
N ILE A 160 3.30 -5.83 3.23
CA ILE A 160 2.39 -4.70 2.95
C ILE A 160 1.03 -5.20 2.44
N VAL A 161 1.04 -6.17 1.52
CA VAL A 161 -0.18 -6.74 0.93
C VAL A 161 -0.96 -7.52 1.99
N ASP A 162 -0.30 -8.37 2.78
CA ASP A 162 -0.94 -9.17 3.84
C ASP A 162 -1.53 -8.28 4.95
N ALA A 163 -0.99 -7.09 5.14
CA ALA A 163 -1.49 -6.14 6.13
C ALA A 163 -2.79 -5.45 5.68
N ILE A 164 -3.15 -5.49 4.39
CA ILE A 164 -4.41 -4.91 3.91
C ILE A 164 -5.56 -5.79 4.38
N ARG A 165 -6.39 -5.29 5.30
CA ARG A 165 -7.53 -6.04 5.85
C ARG A 165 -8.80 -5.86 5.03
N SER A 166 -9.06 -4.65 4.58
CA SER A 166 -10.26 -4.34 3.81
C SER A 166 -10.06 -3.16 2.88
N VAL A 167 -10.81 -3.16 1.79
CA VAL A 167 -10.86 -2.10 0.79
C VAL A 167 -12.32 -1.69 0.63
N ALA A 168 -12.63 -0.43 0.92
CA ALA A 168 -13.95 0.15 0.64
C ALA A 168 -13.85 1.07 -0.57
N LEU A 169 -14.73 0.87 -1.55
CA LEU A 169 -14.86 1.65 -2.76
C LEU A 169 -16.15 2.46 -2.65
N ASP A 170 -16.00 3.77 -2.53
CA ASP A 170 -17.10 4.71 -2.40
C ASP A 170 -17.37 5.36 -3.76
N GLN A 171 -18.63 5.26 -4.19
CA GLN A 171 -19.14 5.65 -5.50
C GLN A 171 -18.31 5.16 -6.69
N PRO A 172 -17.96 3.85 -6.77
CA PRO A 172 -17.26 3.32 -7.91
C PRO A 172 -18.17 3.32 -9.14
N GLN A 173 -17.67 3.87 -10.24
CA GLN A 173 -18.31 3.90 -11.55
C GLN A 173 -17.53 3.02 -12.51
N VAL A 174 -18.20 2.08 -13.13
CA VAL A 174 -17.57 1.06 -13.98
C VAL A 174 -18.28 1.01 -15.33
N TYR A 175 -17.51 1.13 -16.41
CA TYR A 175 -18.02 0.92 -17.77
C TYR A 175 -17.75 -0.51 -18.23
N VAL A 176 -18.83 -1.23 -18.57
CA VAL A 176 -18.76 -2.61 -19.03
C VAL A 176 -19.35 -2.68 -20.43
N ARG A 177 -18.56 -3.20 -21.38
CA ARG A 177 -19.03 -3.44 -22.74
C ARG A 177 -18.97 -4.92 -23.08
N ARG A 178 -20.07 -5.45 -23.60
CA ARG A 178 -20.15 -6.78 -24.19
C ARG A 178 -20.32 -6.66 -25.70
N ASP A 179 -19.54 -7.43 -26.44
CA ASP A 179 -19.69 -7.61 -27.87
C ASP A 179 -19.91 -9.09 -28.21
N LYS A 180 -19.98 -9.43 -29.50
CA LYS A 180 -20.19 -10.81 -29.97
C LYS A 180 -19.11 -11.79 -29.49
N SER A 181 -17.94 -11.29 -29.11
CA SER A 181 -16.81 -12.09 -28.63
C SER A 181 -16.75 -12.22 -27.10
N GLY A 182 -17.68 -11.59 -26.38
CA GLY A 182 -17.81 -11.68 -24.93
C GLY A 182 -17.72 -10.33 -24.22
N ILE A 183 -17.48 -10.37 -22.91
CA ILE A 183 -17.28 -9.17 -22.09
C ILE A 183 -15.86 -8.66 -22.34
N ASN A 184 -15.73 -7.44 -22.85
CA ASN A 184 -14.44 -6.87 -23.27
C ASN A 184 -13.57 -6.37 -22.11
N TRP A 185 -13.95 -6.59 -20.85
CA TRP A 185 -13.13 -6.19 -19.70
C TRP A 185 -11.71 -6.76 -19.78
N ALA A 186 -11.59 -8.06 -20.08
CA ALA A 186 -10.29 -8.72 -20.25
C ALA A 186 -9.52 -8.26 -21.51
N LYS A 187 -10.21 -7.67 -22.51
CA LYS A 187 -9.54 -7.11 -23.70
C LYS A 187 -9.12 -5.66 -23.52
N MET A 188 -9.85 -4.92 -22.67
CA MET A 188 -9.50 -3.57 -22.26
C MET A 188 -8.32 -3.58 -21.29
N ILE A 189 -8.24 -4.61 -20.44
CA ILE A 189 -7.11 -4.85 -19.55
C ILE A 189 -6.13 -5.82 -20.22
N LYS A 190 -5.21 -5.29 -21.03
CA LYS A 190 -4.11 -6.10 -21.58
C LYS A 190 -3.11 -6.37 -20.45
N SER A 191 -3.26 -7.47 -19.73
CA SER A 191 -2.20 -7.95 -18.83
C SER A 191 -0.97 -8.29 -19.68
N GLU A 192 0.03 -7.42 -19.67
CA GLU A 192 1.30 -7.64 -20.38
C GLU A 192 2.37 -8.33 -19.48
N GLY A 193 2.01 -8.83 -18.29
CA GLY A 193 2.98 -9.02 -17.22
C GLY A 193 3.16 -10.42 -16.64
N LYS A 194 4.34 -11.01 -16.84
CA LYS A 194 4.90 -12.07 -15.98
C LYS A 194 5.25 -11.51 -14.58
N GLY A 195 4.27 -11.36 -13.68
CA GLY A 195 4.47 -10.85 -12.31
C GLY A 195 4.83 -11.93 -11.26
N GLU A 196 4.87 -11.57 -9.97
CA GLU A 196 4.83 -12.49 -8.80
C GLU A 196 3.42 -12.60 -8.18
N LYS A 197 2.96 -13.79 -7.77
CA LYS A 197 1.53 -14.12 -7.62
C LYS A 197 1.14 -13.56 -6.29
N ILE A 198 0.35 -12.50 -6.31
CA ILE A 198 -0.13 -11.89 -5.08
C ILE A 198 -1.39 -12.64 -4.67
N GLU A 199 -1.26 -13.42 -3.60
CA GLU A 199 -2.41 -13.96 -2.89
C GLU A 199 -2.76 -12.96 -1.79
N TRP A 200 -3.96 -12.39 -1.87
CA TRP A 200 -4.49 -11.49 -0.86
C TRP A 200 -5.83 -12.01 -0.35
N THR A 201 -6.03 -11.92 0.95
CA THR A 201 -7.31 -12.26 1.60
C THR A 201 -7.79 -11.07 2.39
N GLY A 202 -8.99 -10.60 2.08
CA GLY A 202 -9.60 -9.49 2.81
C GLY A 202 -10.98 -9.16 2.30
N ARG A 203 -11.57 -8.09 2.83
CA ARG A 203 -12.94 -7.68 2.48
C ARG A 203 -12.93 -6.53 1.48
N ILE A 204 -13.68 -6.66 0.39
CA ILE A 204 -13.97 -5.56 -0.51
C ILE A 204 -15.43 -5.13 -0.28
N ALA A 205 -15.64 -3.85 0.02
CA ALA A 205 -16.95 -3.24 0.11
C ALA A 205 -17.11 -2.21 -1.02
N VAL A 206 -18.29 -2.16 -1.61
CA VAL A 206 -18.71 -1.20 -2.63
C VAL A 206 -19.93 -0.47 -2.07
N ILE A 207 -19.87 0.86 -2.07
CA ILE A 207 -20.89 1.74 -1.53
C ILE A 207 -21.33 2.70 -2.64
N ASP A 208 -22.64 2.77 -2.90
CA ASP A 208 -23.27 3.68 -3.88
C ASP A 208 -22.65 3.59 -5.29
N GLY A 209 -22.37 2.36 -5.73
CA GLY A 209 -21.74 2.09 -7.02
C GLY A 209 -22.66 2.38 -8.22
N ARG A 210 -22.03 2.61 -9.37
CA ARG A 210 -22.67 2.76 -10.68
C ARG A 210 -22.03 1.83 -11.70
N VAL A 211 -22.86 1.07 -12.42
CA VAL A 211 -22.42 0.20 -13.51
C VAL A 211 -23.12 0.62 -14.79
N TYR A 212 -22.34 1.14 -15.74
CA TYR A 212 -22.80 1.44 -17.08
C TYR A 212 -22.49 0.26 -17.99
N TYR A 213 -23.51 -0.50 -18.37
CA TYR A 213 -23.40 -1.69 -19.20
C TYR A 213 -23.93 -1.42 -20.62
N LEU A 214 -23.09 -1.70 -21.62
CA LEU A 214 -23.42 -1.62 -23.04
C LEU A 214 -23.29 -2.99 -23.69
N ASP A 215 -24.40 -3.56 -24.14
CA ASP A 215 -24.44 -4.82 -24.87
C ASP A 215 -24.70 -4.58 -26.36
N THR A 216 -23.68 -4.89 -27.17
CA THR A 216 -23.77 -4.87 -28.64
C THR A 216 -23.99 -6.27 -29.22
N ALA A 217 -23.95 -7.32 -28.39
CA ALA A 217 -24.19 -8.70 -28.82
C ALA A 217 -25.68 -9.01 -28.94
N LEU A 218 -26.51 -8.36 -28.12
CA LEU A 218 -27.97 -8.54 -28.10
C LEU A 218 -28.67 -7.23 -28.53
N PRO A 219 -28.77 -6.96 -29.84
CA PRO A 219 -29.50 -5.79 -30.31
C PRO A 219 -31.01 -5.95 -30.06
N SER A 220 -31.66 -4.82 -29.76
CA SER A 220 -33.13 -4.75 -29.75
C SER A 220 -33.71 -5.02 -31.14
N ALA A 221 -35.03 -5.21 -31.24
CA ALA A 221 -35.74 -5.31 -32.53
C ALA A 221 -35.48 -4.13 -33.47
N SER A 222 -35.11 -2.96 -32.92
CA SER A 222 -34.73 -1.76 -33.70
C SER A 222 -33.26 -1.71 -34.12
N GLY A 223 -32.47 -2.75 -33.84
CA GLY A 223 -31.03 -2.81 -34.12
C GLY A 223 -30.14 -2.01 -33.16
N LYS A 224 -30.72 -1.28 -32.20
CA LYS A 224 -29.98 -0.52 -31.18
C LYS A 224 -29.38 -1.44 -30.10
N PRO A 225 -28.18 -1.11 -29.57
CA PRO A 225 -27.59 -1.86 -28.47
C PRO A 225 -28.41 -1.72 -27.19
N LEU A 226 -28.36 -2.74 -26.33
CA LEU A 226 -28.93 -2.67 -25.00
C LEU A 226 -28.02 -1.83 -24.11
N ILE A 227 -28.59 -0.82 -23.47
CA ILE A 227 -27.91 0.07 -22.53
C ILE A 227 -28.58 -0.09 -21.17
N MET A 228 -27.79 -0.35 -20.14
CA MET A 228 -28.23 -0.42 -18.75
C MET A 228 -27.33 0.48 -17.90
N ASP A 229 -27.94 1.34 -17.09
CA ASP A 229 -27.25 2.22 -16.15
C ASP A 229 -27.76 1.92 -14.74
N ALA A 230 -27.09 0.99 -14.05
CA ALA A 230 -27.42 0.62 -12.67
C ALA A 230 -26.72 1.58 -11.70
N ARG A 231 -27.44 2.11 -10.71
CA ARG A 231 -26.95 3.06 -9.69
C ARG A 231 -27.35 2.60 -8.29
N GLY A 232 -26.68 3.09 -7.26
CA GLY A 232 -26.93 2.68 -5.88
C GLY A 232 -26.55 1.22 -5.63
N VAL A 233 -25.52 0.73 -6.33
CA VAL A 233 -25.06 -0.65 -6.17
C VAL A 233 -24.22 -0.74 -4.90
N ASP A 234 -24.74 -1.43 -3.89
CA ASP A 234 -24.00 -1.79 -2.69
C ASP A 234 -23.62 -3.27 -2.75
N ALA A 235 -22.37 -3.58 -2.45
CA ALA A 235 -21.90 -4.96 -2.41
C ALA A 235 -20.81 -5.16 -1.36
N THR A 236 -20.75 -6.33 -0.76
CA THR A 236 -19.64 -6.74 0.10
C THR A 236 -19.20 -8.13 -0.32
N VAL A 237 -17.90 -8.28 -0.56
CA VAL A 237 -17.29 -9.53 -0.97
C VAL A 237 -16.12 -9.81 -0.05
N ASP A 238 -16.15 -10.94 0.65
CA ASP A 238 -14.95 -11.48 1.27
C ASP A 238 -14.10 -12.12 0.16
N ALA A 239 -13.08 -11.38 -0.26
CA ALA A 239 -12.26 -11.72 -1.40
C ALA A 239 -11.08 -12.58 -0.95
N LEU A 240 -11.04 -13.82 -1.45
CA LEU A 240 -9.79 -14.56 -1.58
C LEU A 240 -9.22 -14.23 -2.97
N ALA A 241 -8.59 -13.06 -3.10
CA ALA A 241 -8.00 -12.66 -4.36
C ALA A 241 -6.69 -13.43 -4.56
N LYS A 242 -6.80 -14.56 -5.27
CA LYS A 242 -5.67 -15.14 -5.97
C LYS A 242 -5.64 -14.44 -7.32
N ALA A 243 -4.90 -13.35 -7.47
CA ALA A 243 -4.74 -12.75 -8.79
C ALA A 243 -3.89 -13.70 -9.65
N PRO A 244 -4.46 -14.40 -10.65
CA PRO A 244 -3.63 -15.01 -11.67
C PRO A 244 -3.08 -13.88 -12.54
N TYR A 245 -1.86 -14.01 -12.99
CA TYR A 245 -1.24 -13.05 -13.91
C TYR A 245 -1.95 -13.00 -15.25
#